data_AF-A0A7J5WYG3-F1
#
_entry.id   AF-A0A7J5WYG3-F1
#
_cell.length_a   1.000
_cell.length_b   1.000
_cell.length_c   1.000
_cell.angle_alpha   90.00
_cell.angle_beta   90.00
_cell.angle_gamma   90.00
#
_symmetry.space_group_name_H-M   'P 1'
#
loop_
_entity.id
_entity.type
_entity.pdbx_description
1 polymer ?
#
loop_
_entity_poly.entity_id
_entity_poly.type
_entity_poly.pdbx_seq_one_letter_code
_entity_poly.pdbx_strand_id
1 'polypeptide(L)'
;MSTAQAVAGDTGSIAGPVIPHPEDADNPYAAAVVALTGPAPATTMDVLPASFEMHMGYTPTVVTGVPTDPDGGCSSPVPLPDRFTPLCRTHDFGYDLLRAAAADGRPLGSWARFALDRMLIEAMQRSCDDPACATAARVARIGLAWNTWRQFGGPPIRQESIPQLVSTTVERALVDRQPTEELS
;
A
#
# COMPACT_ATOMS: atom_id res chain seq x y z
N MET A 1 2.37 -13.61 14.99
CA MET A 1 1.64 -14.04 13.78
C MET A 1 2.60 -14.86 12.95
N SER A 2 2.19 -16.04 12.46
CA SER A 2 3.09 -16.91 11.68
C SER A 2 3.39 -16.28 10.31
N THR A 3 4.59 -16.49 9.77
CA THR A 3 5.04 -16.00 8.44
C THR A 3 4.05 -16.37 7.33
N ALA A 4 3.37 -17.51 7.45
CA ALA A 4 2.34 -17.95 6.51
C ALA A 4 1.09 -17.06 6.51
N GLN A 5 0.68 -16.49 7.66
CA GLN A 5 -0.50 -15.62 7.75
C GLN A 5 -0.24 -14.26 7.13
N ALA A 6 0.99 -13.75 7.25
CA ALA A 6 1.38 -12.46 6.69
C ALA A 6 1.46 -12.48 5.14
N VAL A 7 1.76 -13.64 4.54
CA VAL A 7 1.82 -13.83 3.08
C VAL A 7 0.46 -14.24 2.49
N ALA A 8 -0.36 -14.96 3.26
CA ALA A 8 -1.69 -15.40 2.81
C ALA A 8 -2.69 -14.23 2.65
N GLY A 9 -2.45 -13.10 3.33
CA GLY A 9 -3.39 -11.99 3.41
C GLY A 9 -4.58 -12.35 4.29
N ASP A 10 -4.95 -11.49 5.22
CA ASP A 10 -6.19 -11.67 5.99
C ASP A 10 -7.39 -11.69 5.02
N THR A 11 -8.01 -12.85 4.87
CA THR A 11 -9.21 -13.07 4.05
C THR A 11 -10.47 -12.44 4.68
N GLY A 12 -10.35 -11.80 5.84
CA GLY A 12 -11.49 -11.40 6.68
C GLY A 12 -11.75 -9.90 6.85
N SER A 13 -10.96 -8.98 6.28
CA SER A 13 -11.21 -7.55 6.53
C SER A 13 -12.47 -7.06 5.80
N ILE A 14 -13.51 -6.84 6.59
CA ILE A 14 -14.85 -6.41 6.18
C ILE A 14 -14.76 -5.02 5.52
N ALA A 15 -15.58 -4.80 4.48
CA ALA A 15 -15.75 -3.52 3.78
C ALA A 15 -16.31 -2.42 4.70
N GLY A 16 -15.49 -1.95 5.63
CA GLY A 16 -15.77 -0.89 6.57
C GLY A 16 -14.98 0.37 6.26
N PRO A 17 -15.39 1.52 6.82
CA PRO A 17 -14.61 2.75 6.73
C PRO A 17 -13.23 2.53 7.36
N VAL A 18 -12.19 3.03 6.69
CA VAL A 18 -10.83 3.06 7.23
C VAL A 18 -10.79 4.12 8.32
N ILE A 19 -10.40 3.73 9.52
CA ILE A 19 -10.23 4.64 10.66
C ILE A 19 -8.73 4.71 10.96
N PRO A 20 -8.11 5.90 10.91
CA PRO A 20 -6.73 6.07 11.33
C PRO A 20 -6.55 5.60 12.77
N HIS A 21 -5.37 5.07 13.07
CA HIS A 21 -5.04 4.84 14.46
C HIS A 21 -5.00 6.17 15.24
N PRO A 22 -5.29 6.17 16.56
CA PRO A 22 -5.29 7.39 17.37
C PRO A 22 -3.99 8.20 17.28
N GLU A 23 -2.84 7.55 17.20
CA GLU A 23 -1.53 8.20 17.04
C GLU A 23 -1.37 8.99 15.73
N ASP A 24 -2.14 8.63 14.71
CA ASP A 24 -2.09 9.23 13.37
C ASP A 24 -3.26 10.20 13.11
N ALA A 25 -4.17 10.40 14.08
CA ALA A 25 -5.40 11.16 13.87
C ALA A 25 -5.14 12.62 13.42
N ASP A 26 -4.09 13.25 13.95
CA ASP A 26 -3.69 14.61 13.60
C ASP A 26 -2.64 14.67 12.46
N ASN A 27 -2.41 13.56 11.75
CA ASN A 27 -1.50 13.51 10.62
C ASN A 27 -2.25 13.87 9.33
N PRO A 28 -1.88 14.95 8.61
CA PRO A 28 -2.64 15.36 7.43
C PRO A 28 -2.55 14.33 6.29
N TYR A 29 -1.51 13.50 6.24
CA TYR A 29 -1.46 12.37 5.29
C TYR A 29 -2.39 11.23 5.67
N ALA A 30 -2.73 11.05 6.96
CA ALA A 30 -3.74 10.08 7.36
C ALA A 30 -5.12 10.45 6.77
N ALA A 31 -5.47 11.74 6.81
CA ALA A 31 -6.70 12.23 6.19
C ALA A 31 -6.71 11.99 4.66
N ALA A 32 -5.58 12.20 3.99
CA ALA A 32 -5.43 11.91 2.56
C ALA A 32 -5.60 10.40 2.25
N VAL A 33 -5.01 9.51 3.06
CA VAL A 33 -5.20 8.04 2.90
C VAL A 33 -6.66 7.63 3.13
N VAL A 34 -7.33 8.20 4.13
CA VAL A 34 -8.76 7.95 4.38
C VAL A 34 -9.62 8.44 3.22
N ALA A 35 -9.35 9.63 2.68
CA ALA A 35 -10.06 10.16 1.52
C ALA A 35 -9.86 9.27 0.29
N LEU A 36 -8.63 8.87 0.00
CA LEU A 36 -8.27 8.06 -1.18
C LEU A 36 -8.92 6.67 -1.14
N THR A 37 -8.95 6.05 0.04
CA THR A 37 -9.54 4.71 0.25
C THR A 37 -11.04 4.74 0.52
N GLY A 38 -11.63 5.94 0.57
CA GLY A 38 -13.05 6.17 0.84
C GLY A 38 -13.94 6.13 -0.40
N PRO A 39 -15.24 6.43 -0.24
CA PRO A 39 -16.22 6.38 -1.33
C PRO A 39 -16.07 7.51 -2.37
N ALA A 40 -15.32 8.56 -2.06
CA ALA A 40 -15.10 9.70 -2.95
C ALA A 40 -13.60 10.06 -3.08
N PRO A 41 -12.79 9.22 -3.77
CA PRO A 41 -11.33 9.38 -3.81
C PRO A 41 -10.84 10.76 -4.28
N ALA A 42 -11.59 11.45 -5.14
CA ALA A 42 -11.28 12.80 -5.60
C ALA A 42 -11.08 13.81 -4.46
N THR A 43 -11.76 13.66 -3.32
CA THR A 43 -11.63 14.58 -2.18
C THR A 43 -10.25 14.52 -1.52
N THR A 44 -9.42 13.53 -1.88
CA THR A 44 -8.00 13.51 -1.47
C THR A 44 -7.27 14.76 -1.91
N MET A 45 -7.62 15.33 -3.07
CA MET A 45 -6.99 16.55 -3.58
C MET A 45 -7.31 17.78 -2.71
N ASP A 46 -8.45 17.79 -2.03
CA ASP A 46 -8.86 18.90 -1.15
C ASP A 46 -8.09 18.91 0.18
N VAL A 47 -7.54 17.75 0.58
CA VAL A 47 -6.84 17.55 1.85
C VAL A 47 -5.36 17.20 1.66
N LEU A 48 -4.86 17.25 0.42
CA LEU A 48 -3.48 16.91 0.10
C LEU A 48 -2.53 17.93 0.75
N PRO A 49 -1.57 17.50 1.59
CA PRO A 49 -0.61 18.41 2.18
C PRO A 49 0.25 19.09 1.12
N ALA A 50 0.49 20.40 1.25
CA ALA A 50 1.36 21.14 0.33
C ALA A 50 2.81 20.61 0.32
N SER A 51 3.25 19.94 1.38
CA SER A 51 4.55 19.27 1.44
C SER A 51 4.66 18.04 0.54
N PHE A 52 3.54 17.50 0.03
CA PHE A 52 3.55 16.37 -0.89
C PHE A 52 4.39 16.67 -2.14
N GLU A 53 4.12 17.79 -2.82
CA GLU A 53 4.84 18.18 -4.04
C GLU A 53 6.32 18.42 -3.75
N MET A 54 6.65 19.00 -2.59
CA MET A 54 8.04 19.22 -2.18
C MET A 54 8.82 17.89 -2.02
N HIS A 55 8.18 16.85 -1.48
CA HIS A 55 8.82 15.56 -1.25
C HIS A 55 8.81 14.67 -2.48
N MET A 56 7.73 14.67 -3.24
CA MET A 56 7.48 13.74 -4.34
C MET A 56 7.85 14.31 -5.71
N GLY A 57 7.90 15.63 -5.85
CA GLY A 57 8.33 16.30 -7.08
C GLY A 57 7.30 16.27 -8.21
N TYR A 58 6.04 15.95 -7.91
CA TYR A 58 4.94 15.98 -8.86
C TYR A 58 3.62 16.39 -8.20
N THR A 59 2.67 16.84 -9.01
CA THR A 59 1.27 17.06 -8.61
C THR A 59 0.42 15.89 -9.12
N PRO A 60 -0.36 15.20 -8.26
CA PRO A 60 -1.24 14.12 -8.69
C PRO A 60 -2.31 14.61 -9.68
N THR A 61 -2.69 13.77 -10.61
CA THR A 61 -3.76 14.07 -11.58
C THR A 61 -5.02 13.29 -11.24
N VAL A 62 -6.20 13.87 -11.46
CA VAL A 62 -7.46 13.14 -11.29
C VAL A 62 -7.88 12.53 -12.63
N VAL A 63 -7.90 11.20 -12.71
CA VAL A 63 -8.36 10.44 -13.87
C VAL A 63 -9.66 9.74 -13.50
N THR A 64 -10.74 10.05 -14.22
CA THR A 64 -12.08 9.45 -13.97
C THR A 64 -12.55 9.56 -12.50
N GLY A 65 -12.23 10.67 -11.84
CA GLY A 65 -12.61 10.92 -10.44
C GLY A 65 -11.71 10.27 -9.40
N VAL A 66 -10.56 9.70 -9.81
CA VAL A 66 -9.60 9.08 -8.90
C VAL A 66 -8.23 9.76 -9.06
N PRO A 67 -7.62 10.26 -7.97
CA PRO A 67 -6.26 10.80 -8.00
C PRO A 67 -5.22 9.72 -8.29
N THR A 68 -4.24 10.05 -9.13
CA THR A 68 -3.21 9.12 -9.60
C THR A 68 -1.84 9.76 -9.65
N ASP A 69 -0.80 8.94 -9.49
CA ASP A 69 0.56 9.25 -9.93
C ASP A 69 0.57 9.18 -11.47
N PRO A 70 0.80 10.31 -12.19
CA PRO A 70 0.79 10.32 -13.65
C PRO A 70 1.91 9.47 -14.27
N ASP A 71 3.04 9.35 -13.57
CA ASP A 71 4.24 8.62 -14.00
C ASP A 71 4.31 7.21 -13.38
N GLY A 72 3.38 6.89 -12.48
CA GLY A 72 3.26 5.59 -11.83
C GLY A 72 2.96 4.43 -12.79
N GLY A 73 3.14 3.21 -12.29
CA GLY A 73 3.01 2.00 -13.08
C GLY A 73 2.97 0.74 -12.24
N CYS A 74 2.41 -0.33 -12.80
CA CYS A 74 2.33 -1.60 -12.08
C CYS A 74 3.73 -2.21 -11.86
N SER A 75 4.27 -2.00 -10.66
CA SER A 75 5.48 -2.66 -10.20
C SER A 75 5.16 -4.11 -9.82
N SER A 76 5.32 -5.04 -10.76
CA SER A 76 5.07 -6.46 -10.55
C SER A 76 6.18 -7.31 -11.16
N PRO A 77 6.66 -8.37 -10.47
CA PRO A 77 7.63 -9.30 -11.03
C PRO A 77 7.05 -10.19 -12.13
N VAL A 78 5.72 -10.23 -12.24
CA VAL A 78 4.99 -10.93 -13.30
C VAL A 78 4.17 -9.95 -14.12
N PRO A 79 3.98 -10.18 -15.44
CA PRO A 79 3.09 -9.37 -16.25
C PRO A 79 1.69 -9.32 -15.64
N LEU A 80 1.15 -8.11 -15.54
CA LEU A 80 -0.23 -7.86 -15.10
C LEU A 80 -1.07 -7.41 -16.29
N PRO A 81 -2.40 -7.67 -16.28
CA PRO A 81 -3.30 -7.14 -17.29
C PRO A 81 -3.21 -5.61 -17.41
N ASP A 82 -3.16 -5.07 -18.63
CA ASP A 82 -3.06 -3.61 -18.88
C ASP A 82 -4.17 -2.80 -18.21
N ARG A 83 -5.36 -3.40 -18.03
CA ARG A 83 -6.49 -2.80 -17.29
C ARG A 83 -6.16 -2.47 -15.83
N PHE A 84 -5.11 -3.05 -15.24
CA PHE A 84 -4.67 -2.73 -13.89
C PHE A 84 -3.80 -1.47 -13.83
N THR A 85 -3.25 -0.98 -14.94
CA THR A 85 -2.33 0.18 -14.94
C THR A 85 -2.92 1.43 -14.27
N PRO A 86 -4.17 1.86 -14.57
CA PRO A 86 -4.77 3.00 -13.86
C PRO A 86 -4.95 2.76 -12.35
N LEU A 87 -5.21 1.50 -11.95
CA LEU A 87 -5.36 1.12 -10.55
C LEU A 87 -4.02 1.16 -9.82
N CYS A 88 -2.95 0.67 -10.45
CA CYS A 88 -1.60 0.75 -9.93
C CYS A 88 -1.14 2.19 -9.74
N ARG A 89 -1.45 3.09 -10.68
CA ARG A 89 -1.13 4.53 -10.55
C ARG A 89 -1.84 5.21 -9.36
N THR A 90 -3.07 4.78 -9.07
CA THR A 90 -3.79 5.23 -7.87
C THR A 90 -3.10 4.72 -6.59
N HIS A 91 -2.67 3.46 -6.62
CA HIS A 91 -1.97 2.83 -5.49
C HIS A 91 -0.59 3.43 -5.25
N ASP A 92 0.17 3.73 -6.32
CA ASP A 92 1.47 4.41 -6.26
C ASP A 92 1.32 5.80 -5.62
N PHE A 93 0.31 6.57 -6.02
CA PHE A 93 -0.02 7.84 -5.35
C PHE A 93 -0.27 7.64 -3.84
N GLY A 94 -1.04 6.62 -3.47
CA GLY A 94 -1.25 6.28 -2.06
C GLY A 94 0.05 5.93 -1.33
N TYR A 95 0.94 5.18 -1.96
CA TYR A 95 2.26 4.86 -1.44
C TYR A 95 3.15 6.08 -1.29
N ASP A 96 3.04 7.05 -2.20
CA ASP A 96 3.72 8.34 -2.10
C ASP A 96 3.19 9.18 -0.94
N LEU A 97 1.91 9.09 -0.57
CA LEU A 97 1.42 9.70 0.68
C LEU A 97 2.17 9.14 1.90
N LEU A 98 2.43 7.82 1.94
CA LEU A 98 3.17 7.19 3.04
C LEU A 98 4.63 7.67 3.08
N ARG A 99 5.26 7.81 1.90
CA ARG A 99 6.65 8.28 1.78
C ARG A 99 6.76 9.74 2.17
N ALA A 100 5.84 10.58 1.72
CA ALA A 100 5.80 12.00 2.05
C ALA A 100 5.56 12.22 3.55
N ALA A 101 4.66 11.46 4.18
CA ALA A 101 4.45 11.48 5.63
C ALA A 101 5.74 11.13 6.40
N ALA A 102 6.49 10.12 5.94
CA ALA A 102 7.76 9.74 6.54
C ALA A 102 8.85 10.80 6.30
N ALA A 103 8.90 11.43 5.13
CA ALA A 103 9.81 12.54 4.83
C ALA A 103 9.52 13.79 5.66
N ASP A 104 8.25 14.00 6.04
CA ASP A 104 7.81 15.01 7.01
C ASP A 104 8.09 14.61 8.48
N GLY A 105 8.75 13.47 8.72
CA GLY A 105 9.10 12.98 10.06
C GLY A 105 7.93 12.42 10.84
N ARG A 106 6.78 12.20 10.20
CA ARG A 106 5.55 11.67 10.79
C ARG A 106 5.06 10.43 10.01
N PRO A 107 5.81 9.32 10.00
CA PRO A 107 5.41 8.12 9.30
C PRO A 107 4.08 7.59 9.85
N LEU A 108 3.18 7.17 8.97
CA LEU A 108 1.92 6.53 9.36
C LEU A 108 2.15 5.09 9.81
N GLY A 109 1.27 4.61 10.69
CA GLY A 109 1.19 3.21 11.06
C GLY A 109 0.83 2.28 9.89
N SER A 110 1.03 0.98 10.10
CA SER A 110 0.82 -0.06 9.08
C SER A 110 -0.63 -0.13 8.54
N TRP A 111 -1.61 0.37 9.30
CA TRP A 111 -3.01 0.47 8.87
C TRP A 111 -3.15 1.18 7.52
N ALA A 112 -2.34 2.23 7.28
CA ALA A 112 -2.45 3.05 6.09
C ALA A 112 -2.02 2.25 4.84
N ARG A 113 -0.92 1.51 4.96
CA ARG A 113 -0.45 0.62 3.89
C ARG A 113 -1.43 -0.52 3.63
N PHE A 114 -1.98 -1.13 4.68
CA PHE A 114 -3.01 -2.18 4.51
C PHE A 114 -4.27 -1.66 3.82
N ALA A 115 -4.71 -0.44 4.15
CA ALA A 115 -5.87 0.18 3.51
C ALA A 115 -5.65 0.41 2.01
N LEU A 116 -4.45 0.88 1.63
CA LEU A 116 -4.07 1.11 0.23
C LEU A 116 -3.93 -0.21 -0.56
N ASP A 117 -3.27 -1.21 0.03
CA ASP A 117 -3.14 -2.54 -0.59
C ASP A 117 -4.53 -3.18 -0.80
N ARG A 118 -5.42 -3.06 0.18
CA ARG A 118 -6.80 -3.54 0.07
C ARG A 118 -7.57 -2.82 -1.03
N MET A 119 -7.50 -1.48 -1.09
CA MET A 119 -8.14 -0.67 -2.14
C MET A 119 -7.73 -1.15 -3.54
N LEU A 120 -6.43 -1.36 -3.77
CA LEU A 120 -5.92 -1.84 -5.06
C LEU A 120 -6.49 -3.23 -5.40
N ILE A 121 -6.42 -4.18 -4.46
CA ILE A 121 -6.84 -5.55 -4.72
C ILE A 121 -8.36 -5.65 -4.95
N GLU A 122 -9.17 -4.91 -4.20
CA GLU A 122 -10.61 -4.83 -4.44
C GLU A 122 -10.92 -4.24 -5.81
N ALA A 123 -10.21 -3.19 -6.23
CA ALA A 123 -10.38 -2.59 -7.55
C ALA A 123 -9.98 -3.54 -8.68
N MET A 124 -8.85 -4.24 -8.53
CA MET A 124 -8.42 -5.25 -9.49
C MET A 124 -9.46 -6.36 -9.63
N GLN A 125 -9.93 -6.92 -8.51
CA GLN A 125 -10.95 -7.97 -8.51
C GLN A 125 -12.25 -7.51 -9.16
N ARG A 126 -12.73 -6.29 -8.87
CA ARG A 126 -13.94 -5.71 -9.48
C ARG A 126 -13.79 -5.48 -10.99
N SER A 127 -12.58 -5.21 -11.47
CA SER A 127 -12.32 -5.00 -12.90
C SER A 127 -12.22 -6.30 -13.71
N CYS A 128 -12.20 -7.45 -13.05
CA CYS A 128 -12.03 -8.74 -13.71
C CYS A 128 -13.33 -9.32 -14.24
N ASP A 129 -13.28 -9.77 -15.49
CA ASP A 129 -14.35 -10.44 -16.24
C ASP A 129 -14.02 -11.91 -16.56
N ASP A 130 -12.79 -12.35 -16.29
CA ASP A 130 -12.31 -13.70 -16.59
C ASP A 130 -11.45 -14.32 -15.44
N PRO A 131 -11.29 -15.66 -15.42
CA PRO A 131 -10.52 -16.34 -14.37
C PRO A 131 -9.01 -16.02 -14.34
N ALA A 132 -8.41 -15.67 -15.48
CA ALA A 132 -6.98 -15.32 -15.56
C ALA A 132 -6.74 -13.96 -14.89
N CYS A 133 -7.61 -12.99 -15.14
CA CYS A 133 -7.62 -11.71 -14.42
C CYS A 133 -7.75 -11.90 -12.92
N ALA A 134 -8.74 -12.69 -12.48
CA ALA A 134 -8.95 -12.95 -11.06
C ALA A 134 -7.74 -13.62 -10.41
N THR A 135 -7.02 -14.47 -11.17
CA THR A 135 -5.78 -15.09 -10.73
C THR A 135 -4.64 -14.08 -10.61
N ALA A 136 -4.48 -13.17 -11.59
CA ALA A 136 -3.50 -12.09 -11.53
C ALA A 136 -3.74 -11.19 -10.30
N ALA A 137 -4.99 -10.81 -10.02
CA ALA A 137 -5.35 -10.05 -8.82
C ALA A 137 -5.02 -10.82 -7.51
N ARG A 138 -5.17 -12.16 -7.51
CA ARG A 138 -4.77 -12.98 -6.36
C ARG A 138 -3.26 -13.01 -6.16
N VAL A 139 -2.48 -13.13 -7.22
CA VAL A 139 -1.02 -13.10 -7.17
C VAL A 139 -0.53 -11.74 -6.69
N ALA A 140 -1.12 -10.65 -7.19
CA ALA A 140 -0.81 -9.28 -6.74
C ALA A 140 -1.02 -9.12 -5.23
N ARG A 141 -2.13 -9.65 -4.68
CA ARG A 141 -2.38 -9.61 -3.22
C ARG A 141 -1.28 -10.30 -2.42
N ILE A 142 -0.85 -11.49 -2.85
CA ILE A 142 0.22 -12.24 -2.17
C ILE A 142 1.53 -11.45 -2.23
N GLY A 143 1.85 -10.87 -3.40
CA GLY A 143 3.02 -10.03 -3.58
C GLY A 143 3.03 -8.81 -2.67
N LEU A 144 1.92 -8.08 -2.60
CA LEU A 144 1.75 -6.94 -1.69
C LEU A 144 1.84 -7.36 -0.23
N ALA A 145 1.16 -8.43 0.18
CA ALA A 145 1.17 -8.91 1.55
C ALA A 145 2.60 -9.30 2.00
N TRP A 146 3.35 -10.00 1.16
CA TRP A 146 4.77 -10.29 1.40
C TRP A 146 5.62 -9.03 1.46
N ASN A 147 5.40 -8.09 0.54
CA ASN A 147 6.13 -6.81 0.49
C ASN A 147 5.89 -5.97 1.76
N THR A 148 4.65 -5.92 2.23
CA THR A 148 4.25 -5.21 3.43
C THR A 148 4.80 -5.90 4.68
N TRP A 149 4.76 -7.23 4.74
CA TRP A 149 5.35 -7.99 5.85
C TRP A 149 6.87 -7.78 5.98
N ARG A 150 7.63 -7.93 4.88
CA ARG A 150 9.10 -7.83 4.93
C ARG A 150 9.59 -6.43 5.27
N GLN A 151 8.78 -5.41 4.99
CA GLN A 151 9.06 -4.00 5.30
C GLN A 151 8.35 -3.52 6.58
N PHE A 152 7.95 -4.43 7.47
CA PHE A 152 7.34 -4.11 8.78
C PHE A 152 6.08 -3.22 8.70
N GLY A 153 5.38 -3.24 7.56
CA GLY A 153 4.21 -2.39 7.32
C GLY A 153 4.53 -0.91 7.07
N GLY A 154 5.80 -0.52 7.00
CA GLY A 154 6.23 0.85 6.79
C GLY A 154 6.08 1.33 5.33
N PRO A 155 6.46 2.59 5.06
CA PRO A 155 6.45 3.14 3.71
C PRO A 155 7.25 2.28 2.74
N PRO A 156 6.76 2.06 1.51
CA PRO A 156 7.40 1.17 0.57
C PRO A 156 8.69 1.79 0.02
N ILE A 157 9.78 1.05 0.06
CA ILE A 157 11.08 1.47 -0.47
C ILE A 157 10.99 1.61 -2.00
N ARG A 158 11.57 2.68 -2.56
CA ARG A 158 11.64 2.87 -4.02
C ARG A 158 12.77 2.02 -4.61
N GLN A 159 12.52 1.41 -5.76
CA GLN A 159 13.52 0.76 -6.62
C GLN A 159 14.45 -0.21 -5.86
N GLU A 160 13.88 -1.31 -5.37
CA GLU A 160 14.66 -2.30 -4.64
C GLU A 160 15.40 -3.27 -5.57
N SER A 161 16.68 -3.47 -5.27
CA SER A 161 17.47 -4.52 -5.90
C SER A 161 17.13 -5.90 -5.36
N ILE A 162 17.37 -6.96 -6.15
CA ILE A 162 17.16 -8.34 -5.70
C ILE A 162 17.88 -8.66 -4.38
N PRO A 163 19.15 -8.24 -4.15
CA PRO A 163 19.80 -8.43 -2.85
C PRO A 163 19.05 -7.78 -1.68
N GLN A 164 18.47 -6.59 -1.86
CA GLN A 164 17.68 -5.91 -0.81
C GLN A 164 16.38 -6.66 -0.52
N LEU A 165 15.70 -7.18 -1.55
CA LEU A 165 14.51 -8.02 -1.37
C LEU A 165 14.82 -9.26 -0.53
N VAL A 166 15.96 -9.91 -0.80
CA VAL A 166 16.43 -11.08 -0.05
C VAL A 166 16.79 -10.70 1.39
N SER A 167 17.59 -9.63 1.59
CA SER A 167 18.03 -9.21 2.93
C SER A 167 16.86 -8.89 3.85
N THR A 168 15.95 -8.02 3.40
CA THR A 168 14.78 -7.60 4.19
C THR A 168 13.83 -8.77 4.52
N THR A 169 13.73 -9.74 3.61
CA THR A 169 12.97 -10.99 3.84
C THR A 169 13.61 -11.85 4.92
N VAL A 170 14.93 -12.03 4.86
CA VAL A 170 15.68 -12.83 5.86
C VAL A 170 15.63 -12.15 7.22
N GLU A 171 15.89 -10.84 7.28
CA GLU A 171 15.79 -10.02 8.50
C GLU A 171 14.42 -10.18 9.15
N ARG A 172 13.34 -10.03 8.38
CA ARG A 172 11.98 -10.18 8.90
C ARG A 172 11.71 -11.59 9.42
N ALA A 173 12.15 -12.63 8.70
CA ALA A 173 12.01 -14.01 9.12
C ALA A 173 12.80 -14.33 10.40
N LEU A 174 13.97 -13.73 10.60
CA LEU A 174 14.75 -13.86 11.84
C LEU A 174 14.01 -13.22 13.01
N VAL A 175 13.48 -12.00 12.84
CA VAL A 175 12.69 -11.31 13.88
C VAL A 175 11.45 -12.14 14.26
N ASP A 176 10.73 -12.70 13.29
CA ASP A 176 9.54 -13.54 13.58
C ASP A 176 9.88 -14.86 14.28
N ARG A 177 11.10 -15.38 14.14
CA ARG A 177 11.55 -16.58 14.86
C ARG A 177 11.90 -16.31 16.32
N GLN A 178 12.08 -15.06 16.72
CA GLN A 178 12.59 -14.72 18.05
C GLN A 178 11.63 -14.68 19.26
N PRO A 179 10.32 -15.04 19.25
CA PRO A 179 9.54 -14.96 20.50
C PRO A 179 9.35 -16.33 21.18
N THR A 180 10.19 -16.68 22.19
CA THR A 180 9.90 -17.27 23.53
C THR A 180 11.21 -17.73 24.26
N GLU A 181 12.33 -17.00 24.23
CA GLU A 181 13.52 -17.37 25.06
C GLU A 181 13.82 -16.39 26.21
N GLU A 182 13.15 -15.23 26.29
CA GLU A 182 13.35 -14.24 27.38
C GLU A 182 12.31 -14.32 28.52
N LEU A 183 11.59 -15.44 28.66
CA LEU A 183 10.60 -15.66 29.74
C LEU A 183 10.84 -16.98 30.51
N SER A 184 12.09 -17.33 30.78
CA SER A 184 12.45 -18.40 31.73
C SER A 184 13.46 -17.94 32.76
#